data_AF-A0A516GYH8-F1
#
_entry.id   AF-A0A516GYH8-F1
#
_cell.length_a   1.000
_cell.length_b   1.000
_cell.length_c   1.000
_cell.angle_alpha   90.00
_cell.angle_beta   90.00
_cell.angle_gamma   90.00
#
_symmetry.space_group_name_H-M   'P 1'
#
loop_
_entity.id
_entity.type
_entity.pdbx_description
1 polymer ?
#
loop_
_entity_poly.entity_id
_entity_poly.type
_entity_poly.pdbx_seq_one_letter_code
_entity_poly.pdbx_strand_id
1 'polypeptide(L)'
;MSLLSKENFFDNLFSFGGSVGRNGDNGRDDVIKAQTLLADAGYLDLPAPGIPTGWPGDGLTRAITNLQKDNGLEADGLLLPMVQGRVAQNGVGETLHLLQQQSGSHLKNRPALTPQQVDDYWQQPRDAEDEIQLAQANSVQTDALPQAPAPMPQQKPMPQSEFMPVPGHKRDFFLKPENKDVWTDSQSAIQRQLPGQPSQGTAIGRIYAEEGGRVRDPNGTAVGGITETTLQDMQGKGLLPGLPKDVKPGDLTPDQQVQVYRAYLDQGFRHVGGAKALEQLDPDLAHAVADAMFMHGSSGGMTFVQEAIYDSGIDPAIKADGGMGPQSFAALKKASDDPKLRDALQTAIVESRLKAKEWTPGEIDRISRTRPGAWRR
;
A
#
# COMPACT_ATOMS: atom_id res chain seq x y z
N MET A 1 16.31 -42.40 39.39
CA MET A 1 16.16 -40.95 39.16
C MET A 1 15.14 -40.74 38.07
N SER A 2 14.17 -39.90 38.37
CA SER A 2 12.93 -39.69 37.62
C SER A 2 13.11 -38.58 36.58
N LEU A 3 12.56 -38.83 35.38
CA LEU A 3 11.97 -37.86 34.43
C LEU A 3 12.80 -36.63 34.01
N LEU A 4 13.58 -36.78 32.93
CA LEU A 4 13.61 -35.74 31.89
C LEU A 4 12.48 -36.07 30.91
N SER A 5 11.30 -35.56 31.22
CA SER A 5 10.07 -35.70 30.47
C SER A 5 10.14 -34.95 29.14
N LYS A 6 9.95 -35.67 28.03
CA LYS A 6 9.14 -35.26 26.86
C LYS A 6 9.16 -33.75 26.50
N GLU A 7 10.23 -33.26 25.90
CA GLU A 7 10.12 -32.12 24.97
C GLU A 7 9.85 -32.65 23.56
N ASN A 8 8.62 -33.11 23.36
CA ASN A 8 8.03 -33.36 22.05
C ASN A 8 6.68 -32.63 22.05
N PHE A 9 6.75 -31.32 21.95
CA PHE A 9 5.68 -30.51 21.37
C PHE A 9 6.37 -29.63 20.36
N PHE A 10 6.14 -29.89 19.08
CA PHE A 10 6.65 -29.07 18.01
C PHE A 10 6.29 -27.61 18.30
N ASP A 11 7.30 -26.74 18.44
CA ASP A 11 7.18 -25.28 18.28
C ASP A 11 6.84 -24.97 16.82
N ASN A 12 5.66 -25.43 16.42
CA ASN A 12 5.12 -25.25 15.10
C ASN A 12 4.37 -23.93 15.09
N LEU A 13 4.49 -23.22 13.97
CA LEU A 13 3.88 -21.93 13.68
C LEU A 13 2.37 -21.87 13.97
N PHE A 14 1.66 -23.02 13.97
CA PHE A 14 0.22 -23.13 14.24
C PHE A 14 -0.15 -23.45 15.69
N SER A 15 0.82 -23.50 16.61
CA SER A 15 0.58 -23.77 18.04
C SER A 15 0.67 -22.48 18.84
N PHE A 16 -0.49 -21.97 19.29
CA PHE A 16 -0.61 -20.73 20.04
C PHE A 16 -0.80 -21.02 21.53
N GLY A 17 -0.07 -20.30 22.39
CA GLY A 17 -0.23 -20.37 23.85
C GLY A 17 -1.41 -19.55 24.36
N GLY A 18 -1.75 -18.47 23.65
CA GLY A 18 -2.88 -17.59 23.96
C GLY A 18 -3.50 -16.96 22.70
N SER A 19 -4.49 -16.10 22.95
CA SER A 19 -5.18 -15.35 21.91
C SER A 19 -4.33 -14.18 21.38
N VAL A 20 -4.43 -13.88 20.08
CA VAL A 20 -3.72 -12.77 19.43
C VAL A 20 -4.71 -11.87 18.69
N GLY A 21 -4.53 -10.56 18.77
CA GLY A 21 -5.39 -9.57 18.13
C GLY A 21 -6.07 -8.65 19.14
N ARG A 22 -7.26 -8.16 18.82
CA ARG A 22 -7.95 -7.12 19.60
C ARG A 22 -8.26 -7.59 21.02
N ASN A 23 -7.63 -6.99 22.03
CA ASN A 23 -7.77 -7.37 23.44
C ASN A 23 -7.40 -8.83 23.76
N GLY A 24 -6.67 -9.50 22.86
CA GLY A 24 -6.13 -10.83 23.14
C GLY A 24 -4.96 -10.79 24.13
N ASP A 25 -4.51 -11.97 24.54
CA ASP A 25 -3.35 -12.14 25.42
C ASP A 25 -2.09 -11.52 24.81
N ASN A 26 -1.97 -11.59 23.48
CA ASN A 26 -0.89 -11.00 22.68
C ASN A 26 0.51 -11.34 23.21
N GLY A 27 0.67 -12.60 23.66
CA GLY A 27 1.96 -13.16 24.00
C GLY A 27 2.92 -13.02 22.82
N ARG A 28 4.14 -12.53 23.08
CA ARG A 28 5.10 -12.12 22.04
C ARG A 28 5.39 -13.22 21.03
N ASP A 29 5.57 -14.45 21.51
CA ASP A 29 5.78 -15.64 20.66
C ASP A 29 4.61 -15.86 19.69
N ASP A 30 3.37 -15.71 20.18
CA ASP A 30 2.17 -15.93 19.38
C ASP A 30 1.91 -14.76 18.43
N VAL A 31 2.25 -13.54 18.81
CA VAL A 31 2.23 -12.37 17.91
C VAL A 31 3.19 -12.60 16.74
N ILE A 32 4.41 -13.07 17.00
CA ILE A 32 5.38 -13.41 15.95
C ILE A 32 4.82 -14.47 14.98
N LYS A 33 4.23 -15.54 15.51
CA LYS A 33 3.58 -16.59 14.71
C LYS A 33 2.42 -16.02 13.89
N ALA A 34 1.53 -15.26 14.51
CA ALA A 34 0.38 -14.65 13.86
C ALA A 34 0.78 -13.73 12.72
N GLN A 35 1.75 -12.84 12.96
CA GLN A 35 2.26 -11.93 11.94
C GLN A 35 2.90 -12.70 10.78
N THR A 36 3.67 -13.76 11.08
CA THR A 36 4.24 -14.63 10.05
C THR A 36 3.15 -15.32 9.22
N LEU A 37 2.14 -15.89 9.87
CA LEU A 37 1.03 -16.59 9.19
C LEU A 37 0.18 -15.64 8.34
N LEU A 38 -0.14 -14.46 8.86
CA LEU A 38 -0.95 -13.47 8.15
C LEU A 38 -0.17 -12.85 6.99
N ALA A 39 1.15 -12.67 7.13
CA ALA A 39 1.99 -12.23 6.04
C ALA A 39 2.08 -13.27 4.92
N ASP A 40 2.25 -14.54 5.29
CA ASP A 40 2.23 -15.65 4.33
C ASP A 40 0.87 -15.77 3.62
N ALA A 41 -0.23 -15.55 4.34
CA ALA A 41 -1.57 -15.53 3.77
C ALA A 41 -1.91 -14.24 3.00
N GLY A 42 -1.01 -13.24 2.97
CA GLY A 42 -1.19 -11.99 2.24
C GLY A 42 -2.12 -10.96 2.90
N TYR A 43 -2.38 -11.09 4.20
CA TYR A 43 -3.24 -10.18 4.98
C TYR A 43 -2.46 -9.15 5.80
N LEU A 44 -1.15 -9.35 5.99
CA LEU A 44 -0.31 -8.45 6.79
C LEU A 44 1.05 -8.19 6.13
N ASP A 45 1.37 -6.92 5.91
CA ASP A 45 2.71 -6.52 5.48
C ASP A 45 3.66 -6.46 6.68
N LEU A 46 4.81 -7.13 6.57
CA LEU A 46 5.88 -7.05 7.56
C LEU A 46 6.83 -5.89 7.21
N PRO A 47 7.40 -5.19 8.22
CA PRO A 47 8.29 -4.07 7.97
C PRO A 47 9.65 -4.48 7.39
N ALA A 48 10.00 -5.77 7.44
CA ALA A 48 11.10 -6.35 6.69
C ALA A 48 10.68 -7.72 6.13
N PRO A 49 11.22 -8.14 4.97
CA PRO A 49 10.80 -9.38 4.31
C PRO A 49 10.89 -10.60 5.23
N GLY A 50 9.75 -11.18 5.57
CA GLY A 50 9.66 -12.37 6.42
C GLY A 50 10.02 -12.15 7.89
N ILE A 51 10.28 -10.92 8.34
CA ILE A 51 10.64 -10.62 9.73
C ILE A 51 9.49 -9.89 10.43
N PRO A 52 8.80 -10.57 11.38
CA PRO A 52 7.75 -9.96 12.18
C PRO A 52 8.32 -8.95 13.18
N THR A 53 7.47 -8.05 13.68
CA THR A 53 7.86 -7.13 14.76
C THR A 53 7.80 -7.81 16.12
N GLY A 54 6.90 -8.79 16.26
CA GLY A 54 6.55 -9.39 17.55
C GLY A 54 5.77 -8.47 18.48
N TRP A 55 5.34 -7.30 18.00
CA TRP A 55 4.54 -6.36 18.77
C TRP A 55 3.12 -6.29 18.21
N PRO A 56 2.07 -6.40 19.05
CA PRO A 56 0.69 -6.27 18.59
C PRO A 56 0.42 -4.84 18.13
N GLY A 57 -0.57 -4.66 17.27
CA GLY A 57 -0.99 -3.34 16.79
C GLY A 57 -2.23 -3.37 15.92
N ASP A 58 -2.71 -2.19 15.53
CA ASP A 58 -3.95 -2.05 14.74
C ASP A 58 -3.84 -2.74 13.38
N GLY A 59 -2.66 -2.73 12.75
CA GLY A 59 -2.41 -3.43 11.50
C GLY A 59 -2.64 -4.95 11.61
N LEU A 60 -2.14 -5.56 12.69
CA LEU A 60 -2.34 -6.97 12.99
C LEU A 60 -3.82 -7.29 13.21
N THR A 61 -4.52 -6.48 14.01
CA THR A 61 -5.95 -6.66 14.28
C THR A 61 -6.76 -6.57 12.99
N ARG A 62 -6.48 -5.56 12.15
CA ARG A 62 -7.14 -5.37 10.87
C ARG A 62 -6.89 -6.53 9.92
N ALA A 63 -5.66 -7.05 9.86
CA ALA A 63 -5.31 -8.21 9.06
C ALA A 63 -6.15 -9.44 9.45
N ILE A 64 -6.29 -9.72 10.75
CA ILE A 64 -7.12 -10.81 11.27
C ILE A 64 -8.59 -10.60 10.87
N THR A 65 -9.12 -9.39 11.11
CA THR A 65 -10.51 -9.05 10.75
C THR A 65 -10.77 -9.22 9.26
N ASN A 66 -9.83 -8.82 8.39
CA ASN A 66 -9.97 -8.96 6.94
C ASN A 66 -9.95 -10.44 6.52
N LEU A 67 -9.02 -11.23 7.04
CA LEU A 67 -8.98 -12.68 6.82
C LEU A 67 -10.31 -13.34 7.19
N GLN A 68 -10.86 -12.98 8.36
CA GLN A 68 -12.13 -13.52 8.81
C GLN A 68 -13.28 -13.16 7.86
N LYS A 69 -13.40 -11.88 7.49
CA LYS A 69 -14.44 -11.40 6.56
C LYS A 69 -14.35 -12.10 5.21
N ASP A 70 -13.16 -12.18 4.65
CA ASP A 70 -12.93 -12.73 3.31
C ASP A 70 -13.22 -14.24 3.24
N ASN A 71 -13.21 -14.92 4.39
CA ASN A 71 -13.48 -16.35 4.50
C ASN A 71 -14.82 -16.67 5.20
N GLY A 72 -15.68 -15.67 5.41
CA GLY A 72 -17.01 -15.85 6.00
C GLY A 72 -17.01 -16.27 7.46
N LEU A 73 -15.94 -16.01 8.20
CA LEU A 73 -15.83 -16.22 9.64
C LEU A 73 -16.36 -15.01 10.41
N GLU A 74 -16.60 -15.18 11.71
CA GLU A 74 -16.90 -14.04 12.59
C GLU A 74 -15.70 -13.08 12.64
N ALA A 75 -15.94 -11.82 12.26
CA ALA A 75 -14.90 -10.81 12.09
C ALA A 75 -14.57 -10.08 13.41
N ASP A 76 -14.21 -10.84 14.43
CA ASP A 76 -13.92 -10.34 15.78
C ASP A 76 -12.51 -9.76 15.95
N GLY A 77 -11.61 -9.99 14.97
CA GLY A 77 -10.23 -9.53 15.01
C GLY A 77 -9.36 -10.32 16.00
N LEU A 78 -9.74 -11.56 16.31
CA LEU A 78 -9.02 -12.47 17.20
C LEU A 78 -8.59 -13.77 16.50
N LEU A 79 -7.34 -14.15 16.73
CA LEU A 79 -6.82 -15.48 16.51
C LEU A 79 -6.85 -16.24 17.83
N LEU A 80 -7.75 -17.21 17.94
CA LEU A 80 -7.85 -18.07 19.11
C LEU A 80 -7.07 -19.38 18.92
N PRO A 81 -6.43 -19.91 19.98
CA PRO A 81 -5.71 -21.18 19.89
C PRO A 81 -6.66 -22.35 19.61
N MET A 82 -6.19 -23.32 18.82
CA MET A 82 -6.91 -24.58 18.62
C MET A 82 -6.82 -25.48 19.86
N VAL A 83 -7.91 -26.17 20.18
CA VAL A 83 -7.94 -27.13 21.31
C VAL A 83 -7.47 -28.49 20.80
N GLN A 84 -6.33 -28.98 21.31
CA GLN A 84 -5.72 -30.25 20.89
C GLN A 84 -5.48 -30.31 19.36
N GLY A 85 -5.12 -29.18 18.75
CA GLY A 85 -4.87 -29.06 17.31
C GLY A 85 -6.12 -29.16 16.43
N ARG A 86 -7.31 -28.92 17.01
CA ARG A 86 -8.60 -28.92 16.29
C ARG A 86 -9.42 -27.69 16.67
N VAL A 87 -10.37 -27.36 15.79
CA VAL A 87 -11.45 -26.41 16.08
C VAL A 87 -12.35 -27.00 17.16
N ALA A 88 -12.67 -26.21 18.20
CA ALA A 88 -13.59 -26.62 19.24
C ALA A 88 -15.06 -26.59 18.75
N GLN A 89 -15.97 -27.25 19.46
CA GLN A 89 -17.39 -27.36 19.04
C GLN A 89 -18.10 -26.00 18.89
N ASN A 90 -17.60 -24.96 19.53
CA ASN A 90 -18.13 -23.59 19.48
C ASN A 90 -17.37 -22.68 18.50
N GLY A 91 -16.58 -23.24 17.57
CA GLY A 91 -15.84 -22.48 16.57
C GLY A 91 -14.53 -21.88 17.05
N VAL A 92 -14.14 -22.07 18.32
CA VAL A 92 -12.83 -21.60 18.81
C VAL A 92 -11.71 -22.28 18.03
N GLY A 93 -10.83 -21.45 17.46
CA GLY A 93 -9.70 -21.88 16.64
C GLY A 93 -9.96 -21.93 15.14
N GLU A 94 -11.16 -21.53 14.66
CA GLU A 94 -11.50 -21.53 13.22
C GLU A 94 -10.53 -20.71 12.37
N THR A 95 -10.25 -19.46 12.76
CA THR A 95 -9.32 -18.60 12.02
C THR A 95 -7.92 -19.19 11.92
N LEU A 96 -7.41 -19.78 13.01
CA LEU A 96 -6.09 -20.40 13.03
C LEU A 96 -6.07 -21.72 12.24
N HIS A 97 -7.16 -22.49 12.28
CA HIS A 97 -7.32 -23.68 11.48
C HIS A 97 -7.38 -23.38 9.98
N LEU A 98 -8.05 -22.29 9.58
CA LEU A 98 -8.06 -21.80 8.20
C LEU A 98 -6.64 -21.50 7.71
N LEU A 99 -5.85 -20.75 8.48
CA LEU A 99 -4.45 -20.49 8.16
C LEU A 99 -3.65 -21.79 8.04
N GLN A 100 -3.93 -22.78 8.90
CA GLN A 100 -3.32 -24.10 8.81
C GLN A 100 -3.70 -24.85 7.53
N GLN A 101 -4.95 -24.73 7.06
CA GLN A 101 -5.37 -25.34 5.81
C GLN A 101 -4.74 -24.66 4.59
N GLN A 102 -4.66 -23.32 4.58
CA GLN A 102 -4.12 -22.54 3.48
C GLN A 102 -2.59 -22.67 3.37
N SER A 103 -1.90 -22.63 4.51
CA SER A 103 -0.44 -22.51 4.54
C SER A 103 0.30 -23.67 5.18
N GLY A 104 -0.42 -24.62 5.76
CA GLY A 104 0.19 -25.70 6.54
C GLY A 104 1.06 -26.66 5.74
N SER A 105 0.87 -26.76 4.41
CA SER A 105 1.66 -27.67 3.57
C SER A 105 3.07 -27.14 3.29
N HIS A 106 3.22 -25.84 3.03
CA HIS A 106 4.53 -25.22 2.75
C HIS A 106 5.21 -24.67 4.02
N LEU A 107 4.47 -24.39 5.09
CA LEU A 107 5.03 -23.94 6.37
C LEU A 107 5.26 -25.06 7.40
N LYS A 108 4.90 -26.32 7.09
CA LYS A 108 4.90 -27.45 8.04
C LYS A 108 6.21 -27.64 8.81
N ASN A 109 7.33 -27.35 8.15
CA ASN A 109 8.68 -27.57 8.68
C ASN A 109 9.41 -26.27 8.98
N ARG A 110 8.71 -25.12 8.92
CA ARG A 110 9.31 -23.83 9.21
C ARG A 110 9.22 -23.59 10.72
N PRO A 111 10.36 -23.46 11.43
CA PRO A 111 10.32 -23.09 12.83
C PRO A 111 9.79 -21.66 12.97
N ALA A 112 8.98 -21.41 14.01
CA ALA A 112 8.65 -20.04 14.38
C ALA A 112 9.91 -19.31 14.84
N LEU A 113 10.07 -18.05 14.44
CA LEU A 113 11.14 -17.21 14.97
C LEU A 113 10.91 -16.99 16.47
N THR A 114 11.98 -17.03 17.25
CA THR A 114 11.91 -16.66 18.66
C THR A 114 11.93 -15.14 18.83
N PRO A 115 11.42 -14.60 19.95
CA PRO A 115 11.51 -13.18 20.26
C PRO A 115 12.96 -12.67 20.24
N GLN A 116 13.90 -13.50 20.71
CA GLN A 116 15.32 -13.17 20.68
C GLN A 116 15.84 -13.04 19.24
N GLN A 117 15.49 -13.97 18.34
CA GLN A 117 15.88 -13.88 16.92
C GLN A 117 15.30 -12.63 16.25
N VAL A 118 14.06 -12.26 16.60
CA VAL A 118 13.44 -11.02 16.12
C VAL A 118 14.16 -9.80 16.69
N ASP A 119 14.47 -9.78 17.98
CA ASP A 119 15.23 -8.69 18.61
C ASP A 119 16.62 -8.52 18.02
N ASP A 120 17.36 -9.62 17.88
CA ASP A 120 18.70 -9.62 17.31
C ASP A 120 18.69 -9.01 15.90
N TYR A 121 17.67 -9.36 15.10
CA TYR A 121 17.49 -8.76 13.78
C TYR A 121 17.27 -7.24 13.85
N TRP A 122 16.41 -6.75 14.75
CA TRP A 122 16.09 -5.32 14.84
C TRP A 122 17.17 -4.49 15.55
N GLN A 123 18.06 -5.12 16.33
CA GLN A 123 19.14 -4.45 17.07
C GLN A 123 20.45 -4.35 16.29
N GLN A 124 20.65 -5.15 15.23
CA GLN A 124 21.85 -5.08 14.42
C GLN A 124 21.89 -3.79 13.57
N PRO A 125 23.00 -3.02 13.61
CA PRO A 125 23.22 -1.95 12.64
C PRO A 125 23.32 -2.60 11.25
N ARG A 126 22.39 -2.26 10.36
CA ARG A 126 22.32 -2.89 9.04
C ARG A 126 23.31 -2.24 8.08
N ASP A 127 24.29 -3.02 7.64
CA ASP A 127 24.98 -2.82 6.37
C ASP A 127 24.19 -3.56 5.26
N ALA A 128 24.08 -2.96 4.07
CA ALA A 128 23.16 -3.39 3.00
C ALA A 128 23.38 -4.81 2.44
N GLU A 129 24.43 -5.52 2.84
CA GLU A 129 24.82 -6.83 2.30
C GLU A 129 24.19 -8.02 3.06
N ASP A 130 23.85 -7.86 4.33
CA ASP A 130 23.31 -8.97 5.15
C ASP A 130 21.84 -9.28 4.87
N GLU A 131 21.04 -8.30 4.41
CA GLU A 131 19.65 -8.50 3.98
C GLU A 131 19.53 -9.41 2.74
N ILE A 132 20.58 -9.47 1.92
CA ILE A 132 20.59 -10.24 0.67
C ILE A 132 20.80 -11.74 0.95
N GLN A 133 21.61 -12.11 1.95
CA GLN A 133 21.97 -13.51 2.19
C GLN A 133 20.83 -14.32 2.84
N LEU A 134 20.02 -13.70 3.71
CA LEU A 134 18.84 -14.36 4.31
C LEU A 134 17.64 -14.45 3.35
N ALA A 135 17.50 -13.49 2.42
CA ALA A 135 16.51 -13.58 1.34
C ALA A 135 16.86 -14.72 0.36
N GLN A 136 18.16 -14.90 0.06
CA GLN A 136 18.65 -15.97 -0.82
C GLN A 136 18.57 -17.37 -0.18
N ALA A 137 18.72 -17.48 1.14
CA ALA A 137 18.51 -18.74 1.86
C ALA A 137 17.06 -19.25 1.80
N ASN A 138 16.10 -18.38 1.42
CA ASN A 138 14.68 -18.69 1.28
C ASN A 138 14.20 -18.83 -0.18
N SER A 139 15.08 -18.67 -1.18
CA SER A 139 14.71 -18.80 -2.59
C SER A 139 15.11 -20.15 -3.17
N VAL A 140 14.14 -20.98 -3.54
CA VAL A 140 14.36 -22.16 -4.38
C VAL A 140 14.66 -21.70 -5.81
N GLN A 141 15.73 -22.27 -6.38
CA GLN A 141 16.26 -22.08 -7.73
C GLN A 141 15.18 -21.97 -8.82
N THR A 142 15.24 -20.90 -9.61
CA THR A 142 14.58 -20.82 -10.93
C THR A 142 15.61 -20.47 -12.00
N ASP A 143 15.51 -21.18 -13.13
CA ASP A 143 16.41 -21.10 -14.28
C ASP A 143 16.38 -19.74 -15.00
N ALA A 144 17.46 -19.50 -15.75
CA ALA A 144 17.84 -18.29 -16.47
C ALA A 144 16.70 -17.42 -17.05
N LEU A 145 16.76 -16.12 -16.70
CA LEU A 145 15.89 -15.04 -17.19
C LEU A 145 16.01 -14.83 -18.73
N PRO A 146 14.90 -14.61 -19.46
CA PRO A 146 14.94 -14.19 -20.85
C PRO A 146 15.30 -12.70 -20.99
N GLN A 147 15.93 -12.36 -22.11
CA GLN A 147 16.38 -11.00 -22.48
C GLN A 147 15.23 -9.97 -22.50
N ALA A 148 15.57 -8.73 -22.14
CA ALA A 148 14.66 -7.59 -22.09
C ALA A 148 13.91 -7.36 -23.42
N PRO A 149 12.63 -6.94 -23.38
CA PRO A 149 11.87 -6.65 -24.59
C PRO A 149 12.47 -5.47 -25.36
N ALA A 150 12.33 -5.51 -26.69
CA ALA A 150 12.84 -4.50 -27.62
C ALA A 150 12.26 -3.10 -27.32
N PRO A 151 13.02 -2.02 -27.58
CA PRO A 151 12.55 -0.65 -27.37
C PRO A 151 11.33 -0.36 -28.26
N MET A 152 10.29 0.24 -27.65
CA MET A 152 9.11 0.69 -28.38
C MET A 152 9.49 1.71 -29.47
N PRO A 153 8.80 1.71 -30.62
CA PRO A 153 9.07 2.65 -31.70
C PRO A 153 8.95 4.10 -31.22
N GLN A 154 9.97 4.90 -31.50
CA GLN A 154 10.03 6.31 -31.12
C GLN A 154 8.89 7.09 -31.80
N GLN A 155 7.86 7.46 -31.03
CA GLN A 155 6.84 8.40 -31.49
C GLN A 155 7.44 9.81 -31.58
N LYS A 156 6.96 10.60 -32.55
CA LYS A 156 7.40 11.98 -32.79
C LYS A 156 7.23 12.81 -31.49
N PRO A 157 8.22 13.59 -31.06
CA PRO A 157 8.11 14.36 -29.82
C PRO A 157 6.92 15.33 -29.90
N MET A 158 6.05 15.26 -28.89
CA MET A 158 4.87 16.12 -28.77
C MET A 158 5.27 17.55 -28.39
N PRO A 159 4.45 18.55 -28.75
CA PRO A 159 4.72 19.94 -28.38
C PRO A 159 4.59 20.12 -26.85
N GLN A 160 5.61 20.69 -26.23
CA GLN A 160 5.70 20.90 -24.77
C GLN A 160 4.60 21.80 -24.19
N SER A 161 3.88 22.57 -25.02
CA SER A 161 2.79 23.45 -24.59
C SER A 161 1.58 22.71 -24.00
N GLU A 162 1.51 21.39 -24.20
CA GLU A 162 0.44 20.54 -23.65
C GLU A 162 0.80 19.93 -22.28
N PHE A 163 2.03 20.11 -21.80
CA PHE A 163 2.46 19.52 -20.52
C PHE A 163 2.00 20.35 -19.32
N MET A 164 1.75 19.66 -18.20
CA MET A 164 1.59 20.36 -16.93
C MET A 164 2.88 21.14 -16.63
N PRO A 165 2.78 22.43 -16.23
CA PRO A 165 3.95 23.18 -15.83
C PRO A 165 4.60 22.55 -14.59
N VAL A 166 5.93 22.68 -14.48
CA VAL A 166 6.64 22.30 -13.26
C VAL A 166 6.03 23.06 -12.07
N PRO A 167 5.64 22.38 -10.98
CA PRO A 167 5.01 23.04 -9.84
C PRO A 167 5.94 24.05 -9.20
N GLY A 168 5.41 25.21 -8.80
CA GLY A 168 6.20 26.32 -8.24
C GLY A 168 7.19 25.87 -7.15
N HIS A 169 6.68 25.13 -6.17
CA HIS A 169 7.45 24.61 -5.03
C HIS A 169 8.45 23.48 -5.37
N LYS A 170 8.43 22.95 -6.60
CA LYS A 170 9.38 21.94 -7.11
C LYS A 170 10.25 22.46 -8.25
N ARG A 171 10.19 23.75 -8.60
CA ARG A 171 11.01 24.33 -9.69
C ARG A 171 12.50 24.13 -9.42
N ASP A 172 12.96 24.44 -8.21
CA ASP A 172 14.37 24.27 -7.83
C ASP A 172 14.81 22.81 -7.80
N PHE A 173 13.86 21.87 -7.75
CA PHE A 173 14.15 20.45 -7.81
C PHE A 173 14.23 19.95 -9.26
N PHE A 174 13.20 20.20 -10.08
CA PHE A 174 13.12 19.67 -11.45
C PHE A 174 13.94 20.45 -12.47
N LEU A 175 14.29 21.72 -12.20
CA LEU A 175 15.12 22.53 -13.10
C LEU A 175 16.63 22.36 -12.87
N LYS A 176 17.02 21.57 -11.87
CA LYS A 176 18.44 21.19 -11.67
C LYS A 176 18.96 20.42 -12.88
N PRO A 177 20.22 20.63 -13.31
CA PRO A 177 20.80 19.94 -14.46
C PRO A 177 20.67 18.41 -14.39
N GLU A 178 20.81 17.82 -13.21
CA GLU A 178 20.69 16.39 -12.96
C GLU A 178 19.25 15.84 -13.09
N ASN A 179 18.24 16.70 -13.02
CA ASN A 179 16.82 16.34 -13.00
C ASN A 179 16.04 16.87 -14.22
N LYS A 180 16.70 17.62 -15.11
CA LYS A 180 16.07 18.44 -16.16
C LYS A 180 15.08 17.70 -17.07
N ASP A 181 15.29 16.39 -17.27
CA ASP A 181 14.46 15.56 -18.15
C ASP A 181 13.39 14.76 -17.37
N VAL A 182 13.54 14.63 -16.05
CA VAL A 182 12.68 13.78 -15.19
C VAL A 182 11.21 14.19 -15.27
N TRP A 183 10.93 15.50 -15.20
CA TRP A 183 9.56 16.01 -15.32
C TRP A 183 9.00 15.81 -16.73
N THR A 184 9.75 16.22 -17.75
CA THR A 184 9.34 16.16 -19.15
C THR A 184 9.07 14.74 -19.62
N ASP A 185 9.89 13.79 -19.20
CA ASP A 185 9.74 12.36 -19.50
C ASP A 185 8.46 11.78 -18.88
N SER A 186 8.19 12.14 -17.63
CA SER A 186 6.96 11.75 -16.92
C SER A 186 5.71 12.33 -17.58
N GLN A 187 5.70 13.63 -17.89
CA GLN A 187 4.57 14.27 -18.59
C GLN A 187 4.35 13.65 -19.99
N SER A 188 5.44 13.33 -20.69
CA SER A 188 5.34 12.66 -21.99
C SER A 188 4.73 11.25 -21.87
N ALA A 189 5.12 10.47 -20.85
CA ALA A 189 4.55 9.16 -20.58
C ALA A 189 3.06 9.22 -20.19
N ILE A 190 2.70 10.17 -19.33
CA ILE A 190 1.30 10.43 -18.95
C ILE A 190 0.48 10.72 -20.21
N GLN A 191 0.92 11.65 -21.06
CA GLN A 191 0.17 12.02 -22.26
C GLN A 191 0.07 10.87 -23.28
N ARG A 192 1.10 10.04 -23.44
CA ARG A 192 1.05 8.85 -24.30
C ARG A 192 0.05 7.82 -23.83
N GLN A 193 -0.05 7.59 -22.52
CA GLN A 193 -0.91 6.55 -21.95
C GLN A 193 -2.31 7.00 -21.58
N LEU A 194 -2.48 8.30 -21.34
CA LEU A 194 -3.71 8.93 -20.89
C LEU A 194 -4.14 10.06 -21.85
N PRO A 195 -4.16 9.84 -23.17
CA PRO A 195 -4.57 10.88 -24.11
C PRO A 195 -6.03 11.27 -23.84
N GLY A 196 -6.29 12.57 -23.66
CA GLY A 196 -7.63 13.10 -23.41
C GLY A 196 -8.21 12.72 -22.04
N GLN A 197 -7.38 12.30 -21.08
CA GLN A 197 -7.78 11.94 -19.72
C GLN A 197 -7.19 12.93 -18.70
N PRO A 198 -7.68 14.19 -18.68
CA PRO A 198 -7.07 15.26 -17.90
C PRO A 198 -7.10 15.04 -16.40
N SER A 199 -8.11 14.34 -15.85
CA SER A 199 -8.23 14.16 -14.40
C SER A 199 -7.26 13.11 -13.87
N GLN A 200 -7.13 11.96 -14.52
CA GLN A 200 -6.08 10.98 -14.21
C GLN A 200 -4.69 11.57 -14.47
N GLY A 201 -4.49 12.24 -15.61
CA GLY A 201 -3.22 12.87 -15.94
C GLY A 201 -2.80 13.90 -14.89
N THR A 202 -3.76 14.69 -14.40
CA THR A 202 -3.52 15.66 -13.32
C THR A 202 -3.19 14.98 -12.00
N ALA A 203 -3.97 13.98 -11.61
CA ALA A 203 -3.74 13.25 -10.37
C ALA A 203 -2.34 12.61 -10.35
N ILE A 204 -2.00 11.84 -11.38
CA ILE A 204 -0.72 11.14 -11.50
C ILE A 204 0.44 12.13 -11.62
N GLY A 205 0.31 13.16 -12.46
CA GLY A 205 1.38 14.14 -12.66
C GLY A 205 1.74 14.92 -11.39
N ARG A 206 0.73 15.27 -10.59
CA ARG A 206 0.94 15.98 -9.33
C ARG A 206 1.48 15.07 -8.22
N ILE A 207 0.98 13.84 -8.11
CA ILE A 207 1.56 12.84 -7.20
C ILE A 207 3.03 12.64 -7.53
N TYR A 208 3.36 12.45 -8.80
CA TYR A 208 4.75 12.31 -9.25
C TYR A 208 5.63 13.49 -8.82
N ALA A 209 5.12 14.72 -8.91
CA ALA A 209 5.84 15.90 -8.43
C ALA A 209 6.04 15.90 -6.90
N GLU A 210 4.99 15.59 -6.14
CA GLU A 210 5.03 15.55 -4.68
C GLU A 210 6.04 14.52 -4.18
N GLU A 211 6.08 13.34 -4.81
CA GLU A 211 7.02 12.25 -4.53
C GLU A 211 8.45 12.49 -5.02
N GLY A 212 8.74 13.65 -5.63
CA GLY A 212 10.09 14.00 -6.10
C GLY A 212 10.52 13.28 -7.38
N GLY A 213 9.58 12.75 -8.16
CA GLY A 213 9.84 12.10 -9.43
C GLY A 213 10.78 10.88 -9.33
N ARG A 214 11.71 10.73 -10.29
CA ARG A 214 12.61 9.56 -10.38
C ARG A 214 13.91 9.65 -9.59
N VAL A 215 14.11 10.71 -8.82
CA VAL A 215 15.35 10.84 -8.04
C VAL A 215 15.29 9.84 -6.89
N ARG A 216 16.19 8.87 -6.89
CA ARG A 216 16.33 7.91 -5.79
C ARG A 216 16.72 8.66 -4.53
N ASP A 217 16.01 8.39 -3.44
CA ASP A 217 16.57 8.65 -2.11
C ASP A 217 17.81 7.76 -1.96
N PRO A 218 19.00 8.31 -1.60
CA PRO A 218 20.21 7.52 -1.40
C PRO A 218 20.04 6.32 -0.45
N ASN A 219 19.08 6.42 0.49
CA ASN A 219 18.82 5.41 1.50
C ASN A 219 17.47 4.69 1.30
N GLY A 220 16.72 5.05 0.25
CA GLY A 220 15.37 4.54 0.01
C GLY A 220 15.31 3.59 -1.18
N THR A 221 14.44 2.59 -1.08
CA THR A 221 14.10 1.70 -2.21
C THR A 221 12.98 2.29 -3.09
N ALA A 222 12.33 3.36 -2.64
CA ALA A 222 11.22 3.98 -3.33
C ALA A 222 11.67 4.98 -4.42
N VAL A 223 10.98 4.97 -5.56
CA VAL A 223 11.19 5.94 -6.64
C VAL A 223 9.85 6.47 -7.11
N GLY A 224 9.64 7.77 -6.97
CA GLY A 224 8.34 8.41 -7.24
C GLY A 224 7.23 7.85 -6.34
N GLY A 225 7.54 7.55 -5.07
CA GLY A 225 6.56 6.96 -4.15
C GLY A 225 6.18 5.51 -4.44
N ILE A 226 6.79 4.88 -5.46
CA ILE A 226 6.62 3.44 -5.73
C ILE A 226 7.67 2.70 -4.91
N THR A 227 7.23 1.94 -3.90
CA THR A 227 8.11 1.05 -3.12
C THR A 227 8.32 -0.28 -3.83
N GLU A 228 9.39 -1.00 -3.48
CA GLU A 228 9.65 -2.35 -4.01
C GLU A 228 8.53 -3.32 -3.60
N THR A 229 8.07 -3.23 -2.35
CA THR A 229 6.94 -4.03 -1.84
C THR A 229 5.66 -3.78 -2.63
N THR A 230 5.30 -2.52 -2.87
CA THR A 230 4.11 -2.16 -3.67
C THR A 230 4.19 -2.72 -5.08
N LEU A 231 5.39 -2.64 -5.69
CA LEU A 231 5.62 -3.12 -7.03
C LEU A 231 5.49 -4.65 -7.11
N GLN A 232 6.13 -5.37 -6.19
CA GLN A 232 6.05 -6.84 -6.11
C GLN A 232 4.62 -7.33 -5.82
N ASP A 233 3.89 -6.67 -4.92
CA ASP A 233 2.49 -6.98 -4.62
C ASP A 233 1.61 -6.88 -5.88
N MET A 234 1.73 -5.78 -6.62
CA MET A 234 0.97 -5.58 -7.85
C MET A 234 1.34 -6.59 -8.94
N GLN A 235 2.63 -6.96 -9.03
CA GLN A 235 3.09 -8.02 -9.94
C GLN A 235 2.51 -9.39 -9.55
N GLY A 236 2.53 -9.73 -8.26
CA GLY A 236 1.97 -10.97 -7.73
C GLY A 236 0.47 -11.09 -7.99
N LYS A 237 -0.26 -9.97 -7.94
CA LYS A 237 -1.69 -9.88 -8.28
C LYS A 237 -1.97 -9.84 -9.79
N GLY A 238 -0.94 -9.83 -10.63
CA GLY A 238 -1.09 -9.76 -12.09
C GLY A 238 -1.62 -8.43 -12.62
N LEU A 239 -1.46 -7.34 -11.85
CA LEU A 239 -2.01 -6.02 -12.19
C LEU A 239 -1.10 -5.18 -13.10
N LEU A 240 0.12 -5.66 -13.34
CA LEU A 240 1.13 -4.99 -14.17
C LEU A 240 1.49 -5.87 -15.38
N PRO A 241 0.55 -6.12 -16.29
CA PRO A 241 0.79 -6.99 -17.43
C PRO A 241 1.89 -6.41 -18.33
N GLY A 242 2.85 -7.25 -18.71
CA GLY A 242 3.97 -6.86 -19.57
C GLY A 242 5.12 -6.18 -18.84
N LEU A 243 5.02 -5.99 -17.52
CA LEU A 243 6.13 -5.54 -16.71
C LEU A 243 7.07 -6.70 -16.40
N PRO A 244 8.41 -6.56 -16.56
CA PRO A 244 9.35 -7.64 -16.22
C PRO A 244 9.21 -8.06 -14.77
N LYS A 245 9.19 -9.37 -14.52
CA LYS A 245 9.24 -9.91 -13.15
C LYS A 245 10.49 -9.38 -12.44
N ASP A 246 10.35 -9.03 -11.16
CA ASP A 246 11.45 -8.58 -10.30
C ASP A 246 12.10 -7.23 -10.72
N VAL A 247 11.43 -6.44 -11.57
CA VAL A 247 11.88 -5.06 -11.85
C VAL A 247 11.83 -4.24 -10.56
N LYS A 248 12.89 -3.50 -10.28
CA LYS A 248 12.96 -2.61 -9.10
C LYS A 248 12.32 -1.26 -9.42
N PRO A 249 11.79 -0.52 -8.42
CA PRO A 249 11.16 0.78 -8.67
C PRO A 249 12.05 1.76 -9.44
N GLY A 250 13.35 1.78 -9.13
CA GLY A 250 14.30 2.66 -9.79
C GLY A 250 14.71 2.23 -11.21
N ASP A 251 14.27 1.06 -11.67
CA ASP A 251 14.52 0.56 -13.02
C ASP A 251 13.27 0.72 -13.91
N LEU A 252 12.15 1.18 -13.34
CA LEU A 252 10.94 1.49 -14.09
C LEU A 252 11.19 2.65 -15.05
N THR A 253 10.81 2.45 -16.31
CA THR A 253 10.66 3.53 -17.29
C THR A 253 9.52 4.46 -16.88
N PRO A 254 9.50 5.73 -17.35
CA PRO A 254 8.37 6.64 -17.08
C PRO A 254 7.02 6.05 -17.47
N ASP A 255 6.97 5.29 -18.58
CA ASP A 255 5.76 4.61 -18.99
C ASP A 255 5.33 3.53 -17.99
N GLN A 256 6.26 2.72 -17.50
CA GLN A 256 5.95 1.71 -16.50
C GLN A 256 5.54 2.33 -15.15
N GLN A 257 6.10 3.48 -14.77
CA GLN A 257 5.65 4.20 -13.56
C GLN A 257 4.19 4.65 -13.68
N VAL A 258 3.79 5.17 -14.84
CA VAL A 258 2.37 5.51 -15.10
C VAL A 258 1.48 4.28 -14.98
N GLN A 259 1.92 3.11 -15.47
CA GLN A 259 1.18 1.86 -15.30
C GLN A 259 1.02 1.47 -13.83
N VAL A 260 2.08 1.61 -13.03
CA VAL A 260 2.04 1.32 -11.58
C VAL A 260 1.07 2.25 -10.85
N TYR A 261 1.13 3.56 -11.10
CA TYR A 261 0.18 4.50 -10.50
C TYR A 261 -1.27 4.21 -10.89
N ARG A 262 -1.51 3.85 -12.16
CA ARG A 262 -2.84 3.47 -12.63
C ARG A 262 -3.33 2.19 -11.95
N ALA A 263 -2.49 1.16 -11.83
CA ALA A 263 -2.84 -0.07 -11.13
C ALA A 263 -3.18 0.18 -9.65
N TYR A 264 -2.43 1.06 -8.97
CA TYR A 264 -2.74 1.49 -7.61
C TYR A 264 -4.11 2.16 -7.49
N LEU A 265 -4.40 3.09 -8.40
CA LEU A 265 -5.70 3.77 -8.47
C LEU A 265 -6.82 2.79 -8.86
N ASP A 266 -6.57 1.84 -9.75
CA ASP A 266 -7.52 0.79 -10.11
C ASP A 266 -7.95 -0.03 -8.89
N GLN A 267 -7.01 -0.39 -8.00
CA GLN A 267 -7.34 -1.08 -6.76
C GLN A 267 -8.23 -0.23 -5.85
N GLY A 268 -7.88 1.04 -5.62
CA GLY A 268 -8.63 1.92 -4.73
C GLY A 268 -10.03 2.25 -5.24
N PHE A 269 -10.21 2.30 -6.56
CA PHE A 269 -11.49 2.58 -7.23
C PHE A 269 -12.15 1.33 -7.83
N ARG A 270 -11.76 0.12 -7.41
CA ARG A 270 -12.20 -1.15 -8.02
C ARG A 270 -13.71 -1.34 -8.10
N HIS A 271 -14.46 -0.73 -7.17
CA HIS A 271 -15.92 -0.84 -7.11
C HIS A 271 -16.67 0.18 -7.96
N VAL A 272 -15.95 1.13 -8.59
CA VAL A 272 -16.55 2.24 -9.35
C VAL A 272 -15.89 2.45 -10.72
N GLY A 273 -15.19 1.44 -11.23
CA GLY A 273 -14.60 1.46 -12.58
C GLY A 273 -13.09 1.72 -12.63
N GLY A 274 -12.40 1.60 -11.49
CA GLY A 274 -10.96 1.75 -11.39
C GLY A 274 -10.49 3.20 -11.60
N ALA A 275 -9.24 3.38 -12.00
CA ALA A 275 -8.61 4.68 -12.24
C ALA A 275 -9.40 5.53 -13.26
N LYS A 276 -10.09 4.90 -14.21
CA LYS A 276 -10.96 5.59 -15.19
C LYS A 276 -12.11 6.35 -14.53
N ALA A 277 -12.51 5.97 -13.31
CA ALA A 277 -13.51 6.70 -12.55
C ALA A 277 -13.10 8.16 -12.31
N LEU A 278 -11.80 8.43 -12.16
CA LEU A 278 -11.29 9.79 -11.93
C LEU A 278 -11.64 10.77 -13.06
N GLU A 279 -11.89 10.31 -14.30
CA GLU A 279 -12.32 11.20 -15.40
C GLU A 279 -13.71 11.79 -15.20
N GLN A 280 -14.50 11.25 -14.28
CA GLN A 280 -15.79 11.82 -13.91
C GLN A 280 -15.66 12.88 -12.81
N LEU A 281 -14.43 13.19 -12.38
CA LEU A 281 -14.15 14.17 -11.34
C LEU A 281 -13.42 15.37 -11.94
N ASP A 282 -13.59 16.52 -11.29
CA ASP A 282 -12.75 17.70 -11.52
C ASP A 282 -11.26 17.33 -11.30
N PRO A 283 -10.33 17.78 -12.17
CA PRO A 283 -8.91 17.40 -12.06
C PRO A 283 -8.24 17.76 -10.72
N ASP A 284 -8.61 18.89 -10.12
CA ASP A 284 -8.07 19.29 -8.82
C ASP A 284 -8.63 18.38 -7.71
N LEU A 285 -9.90 17.97 -7.79
CA LEU A 285 -10.50 17.03 -6.83
C LEU A 285 -9.94 15.60 -7.00
N ALA A 286 -9.78 15.14 -8.24
CA ALA A 286 -9.15 13.86 -8.56
C ALA A 286 -7.75 13.76 -7.94
N HIS A 287 -6.96 14.83 -8.06
CA HIS A 287 -5.66 14.93 -7.40
C HIS A 287 -5.76 14.87 -5.87
N ALA A 288 -6.67 15.61 -5.23
CA ALA A 288 -6.80 15.60 -3.78
C ALA A 288 -7.15 14.21 -3.23
N VAL A 289 -8.04 13.48 -3.90
CA VAL A 289 -8.41 12.11 -3.53
C VAL A 289 -7.22 11.16 -3.73
N ALA A 290 -6.55 11.26 -4.88
CA ALA A 290 -5.40 10.41 -5.17
C ALA A 290 -4.24 10.67 -4.19
N ASP A 291 -3.87 11.93 -3.91
CA ASP A 291 -2.82 12.25 -2.95
C ASP A 291 -3.13 11.74 -1.54
N ALA A 292 -4.40 11.77 -1.12
CA ALA A 292 -4.81 11.14 0.14
C ALA A 292 -4.53 9.63 0.15
N MET A 293 -4.82 8.92 -0.95
CA MET A 293 -4.50 7.48 -1.06
C MET A 293 -3.00 7.19 -1.09
N PHE A 294 -2.20 8.03 -1.75
CA PHE A 294 -0.76 7.81 -1.83
C PHE A 294 -0.06 8.10 -0.49
N MET A 295 -0.50 9.13 0.23
CA MET A 295 0.09 9.48 1.51
C MET A 295 -0.32 8.52 2.65
N HIS A 296 -1.53 7.96 2.58
CA HIS A 296 -2.14 7.23 3.71
C HIS A 296 -2.45 5.75 3.41
N GLY A 297 -1.99 5.26 2.26
CA GLY A 297 -2.44 3.98 1.72
C GLY A 297 -3.88 4.06 1.17
N SER A 298 -4.24 3.10 0.31
CA SER A 298 -5.53 3.14 -0.40
C SER A 298 -6.71 3.23 0.56
N SER A 299 -6.79 2.37 1.57
CA SER A 299 -7.93 2.34 2.49
C SER A 299 -7.96 3.55 3.42
N GLY A 300 -6.81 3.91 4.02
CA GLY A 300 -6.71 5.07 4.93
C GLY A 300 -7.01 6.39 4.22
N GLY A 301 -6.51 6.57 2.99
CA GLY A 301 -6.84 7.73 2.17
C GLY A 301 -8.33 7.84 1.87
N MET A 302 -9.00 6.72 1.56
CA MET A 302 -10.44 6.69 1.32
C MET A 302 -11.25 6.98 2.58
N THR A 303 -10.80 6.55 3.75
CA THR A 303 -11.43 6.91 5.03
C THR A 303 -11.48 8.43 5.20
N PHE A 304 -10.37 9.14 5.00
CA PHE A 304 -10.34 10.61 5.08
C PHE A 304 -11.25 11.28 4.04
N VAL A 305 -11.37 10.71 2.84
CA VAL A 305 -12.27 11.23 1.81
C VAL A 305 -13.74 11.03 2.22
N GLN A 306 -14.10 9.88 2.77
CA GLN A 306 -15.46 9.61 3.25
C GLN A 306 -15.84 10.48 4.45
N GLU A 307 -14.93 10.66 5.40
CA GLU A 307 -15.11 11.61 6.51
C GLU A 307 -15.32 13.02 6.00
N ALA A 308 -14.51 13.47 5.03
CA ALA A 308 -14.68 14.79 4.42
C ALA A 308 -16.03 14.95 3.70
N ILE A 309 -16.55 13.91 3.04
CA ILE A 309 -17.88 13.93 2.42
C ILE A 309 -18.97 14.11 3.49
N TYR A 310 -18.85 13.40 4.62
CA TYR A 310 -19.75 13.51 5.75
C TYR A 310 -19.68 14.91 6.38
N ASP A 311 -18.49 15.38 6.73
CA ASP A 311 -18.25 16.66 7.43
C ASP A 311 -18.63 17.87 6.58
N SER A 312 -18.49 17.78 5.25
CA SER A 312 -18.93 18.82 4.32
C SER A 312 -20.46 18.85 4.10
N GLY A 313 -21.19 17.88 4.66
CA GLY A 313 -22.64 17.76 4.51
C GLY A 313 -23.10 17.38 3.10
N ILE A 314 -22.20 16.90 2.25
CA ILE A 314 -22.53 16.49 0.86
C ILE A 314 -23.43 15.26 0.87
N ASP A 315 -23.08 14.29 1.73
CA ASP A 315 -23.88 13.11 2.05
C ASP A 315 -23.66 12.70 3.51
N PRO A 316 -24.58 13.06 4.43
CA PRO A 316 -24.47 12.74 5.86
C PRO A 316 -24.75 11.25 6.17
N ALA A 317 -25.12 10.43 5.18
CA ALA A 317 -25.32 9.00 5.36
C ALA A 317 -24.05 8.19 5.04
N ILE A 318 -22.99 8.83 4.55
CA ILE A 318 -21.72 8.15 4.26
C ILE A 318 -21.09 7.62 5.55
N LYS A 319 -20.61 6.37 5.47
CA LYS A 319 -19.79 5.74 6.52
C LYS A 319 -18.36 5.64 6.01
N ALA A 320 -17.41 5.97 6.87
CA ALA A 320 -16.00 5.80 6.57
C ALA A 320 -15.59 4.33 6.77
N ASP A 321 -15.56 3.57 5.69
CA ASP A 321 -15.18 2.15 5.67
C ASP A 321 -13.86 1.91 4.90
N GLY A 322 -13.28 2.97 4.34
CA GLY A 322 -12.04 2.92 3.56
C GLY A 322 -12.20 2.33 2.16
N GLY A 323 -13.45 2.11 1.70
CA GLY A 323 -13.76 1.65 0.35
C GLY A 323 -14.41 2.73 -0.50
N MET A 324 -13.93 2.93 -1.73
CA MET A 324 -14.60 3.81 -2.69
C MET A 324 -15.75 3.08 -3.39
N GLY A 325 -16.88 2.95 -2.68
CA GLY A 325 -18.12 2.40 -3.22
C GLY A 325 -18.93 3.40 -4.05
N PRO A 326 -20.02 2.94 -4.70
CA PRO A 326 -20.88 3.79 -5.54
C PRO A 326 -21.44 5.03 -4.83
N GLN A 327 -21.79 4.94 -3.54
CA GLN A 327 -22.31 6.08 -2.78
C GLN A 327 -21.26 7.16 -2.56
N SER A 328 -20.09 6.79 -2.02
CA SER A 328 -18.95 7.72 -1.84
C SER A 328 -18.57 8.38 -3.16
N PHE A 329 -18.53 7.62 -4.24
CA PHE A 329 -18.17 8.14 -5.56
C PHE A 329 -19.24 9.06 -6.15
N ALA A 330 -20.54 8.77 -5.95
CA ALA A 330 -21.62 9.67 -6.35
C ALA A 330 -21.52 11.03 -5.64
N ALA A 331 -21.11 11.05 -4.37
CA ALA A 331 -20.86 12.29 -3.64
C ALA A 331 -19.66 13.07 -4.23
N LEU A 332 -18.58 12.39 -4.62
CA LEU A 332 -17.44 13.03 -5.31
C LEU A 332 -17.85 13.65 -6.65
N LYS A 333 -18.69 12.96 -7.42
CA LYS A 333 -19.23 13.50 -8.69
C LYS A 333 -20.10 14.73 -8.47
N LYS A 334 -21.03 14.66 -7.51
CA LYS A 334 -21.86 15.80 -7.10
C LYS A 334 -21.00 17.00 -6.70
N ALA A 335 -19.91 16.77 -5.98
CA ALA A 335 -18.96 17.82 -5.65
C ALA A 335 -18.25 18.36 -6.90
N SER A 336 -17.82 17.51 -7.83
CA SER A 336 -17.16 17.95 -9.08
C SER A 336 -18.04 18.85 -9.95
N ASP A 337 -19.34 18.59 -9.99
CA ASP A 337 -20.29 19.35 -10.80
C ASP A 337 -20.61 20.75 -10.20
N ASP A 338 -20.26 21.00 -8.93
CA ASP A 338 -20.48 22.26 -8.23
C ASP A 338 -19.16 22.80 -7.65
N PRO A 339 -18.57 23.86 -8.23
CA PRO A 339 -17.30 24.42 -7.75
C PRO A 339 -17.26 24.75 -6.26
N LYS A 340 -18.38 25.18 -5.66
CA LYS A 340 -18.43 25.51 -4.24
C LYS A 340 -18.39 24.25 -3.38
N LEU A 341 -19.12 23.20 -3.77
CA LEU A 341 -19.07 21.90 -3.09
C LEU A 341 -17.72 21.23 -3.28
N ARG A 342 -17.13 21.30 -4.48
CA ARG A 342 -15.77 20.82 -4.75
C ARG A 342 -14.77 21.45 -3.80
N ASP A 343 -14.77 22.78 -3.72
CA ASP A 343 -13.77 23.52 -2.93
C ASP A 343 -13.94 23.28 -1.43
N ALA A 344 -15.20 23.16 -0.96
CA ALA A 344 -15.51 22.77 0.40
C ALA A 344 -15.03 21.34 0.71
N LEU A 345 -15.25 20.39 -0.20
CA LEU A 345 -14.81 19.01 -0.04
C LEU A 345 -13.28 18.90 -0.02
N GLN A 346 -12.57 19.55 -0.93
CA GLN A 346 -11.10 19.57 -0.94
C GLN A 346 -10.55 20.12 0.38
N THR A 347 -11.16 21.19 0.89
CA THR A 347 -10.80 21.75 2.19
C THR A 347 -11.05 20.75 3.33
N ALA A 348 -12.19 20.07 3.33
CA ALA A 348 -12.52 19.05 4.31
C ALA A 348 -11.56 17.83 4.26
N ILE A 349 -11.12 17.40 3.07
CA ILE A 349 -10.11 16.34 2.91
C ILE A 349 -8.79 16.76 3.57
N VAL A 350 -8.33 17.99 3.29
CA VAL A 350 -7.12 18.55 3.90
C VAL A 350 -7.23 18.56 5.43
N GLU A 351 -8.36 19.06 5.95
CA GLU A 351 -8.58 19.17 7.39
C GLU A 351 -8.70 17.82 8.10
N SER A 352 -9.41 16.86 7.51
CA SER A 352 -9.51 15.50 8.02
C SER A 352 -8.13 14.85 8.15
N ARG A 353 -7.28 14.97 7.11
CA ARG A 353 -5.89 14.48 7.13
C ARG A 353 -5.05 15.16 8.21
N LEU A 354 -5.13 16.49 8.33
CA LEU A 354 -4.35 17.25 9.32
C LEU A 354 -4.77 16.98 10.77
N LYS A 355 -6.03 16.60 11.02
CA LYS A 355 -6.53 16.24 12.36
C LYS A 355 -6.12 14.83 12.80
N ALA A 356 -5.76 13.95 11.86
CA ALA A 356 -5.56 12.53 12.13
C ALA A 356 -4.38 12.22 13.07
N LYS A 357 -3.32 13.03 13.01
CA LYS A 357 -2.13 12.93 13.86
C LYS A 357 -1.31 14.22 13.79
N GLU A 358 -0.26 14.28 14.61
CA GLU A 358 0.78 15.30 14.42
C GLU A 358 1.60 15.01 13.16
N TRP A 359 1.89 16.07 12.42
CA TRP A 359 2.57 16.02 11.12
C TRP A 359 3.85 16.85 11.16
N THR A 360 4.85 16.42 10.39
CA THR A 360 6.03 17.25 10.16
C THR A 360 5.65 18.50 9.33
N PRO A 361 6.43 19.60 9.41
CA PRO A 361 6.15 20.79 8.61
C PRO A 361 6.06 20.51 7.09
N GLY A 362 6.89 19.61 6.57
CA GLY A 362 6.86 19.23 5.15
C GLY A 362 5.61 18.45 4.76
N GLU A 363 5.12 17.57 5.64
CA GLU A 363 3.86 16.85 5.43
C GLU A 363 2.65 17.80 5.49
N ILE A 364 2.64 18.74 6.44
CA ILE A 364 1.59 19.78 6.53
C ILE A 364 1.53 20.60 5.25
N ASP A 365 2.69 21.00 4.74
CA ASP A 365 2.84 21.78 3.51
C ASP A 365 2.32 20.98 2.29
N ARG A 366 2.70 19.70 2.15
CA ARG A 366 2.16 18.79 1.12
C ARG A 366 0.64 18.66 1.20
N ILE A 367 0.10 18.34 2.38
CA ILE A 367 -1.34 18.18 2.58
C ILE A 367 -2.06 19.49 2.22
N SER A 368 -1.53 20.63 2.64
CA SER A 368 -2.11 21.95 2.38
C SER A 368 -2.09 22.36 0.91
N ARG A 369 -1.15 21.84 0.11
CA ARG A 369 -1.14 22.07 -1.35
C ARG A 369 -2.32 21.44 -2.08
N THR A 370 -3.03 20.49 -1.48
CA THR A 370 -4.26 19.95 -2.09
C THR A 370 -5.49 20.86 -1.94
N ARG A 371 -5.36 21.99 -1.22
CA ARG A 371 -6.43 23.00 -1.11
C ARG A 371 -6.78 23.64 -2.47
N PRO A 372 -8.01 24.16 -2.64
CA PRO A 372 -8.44 24.83 -3.86
C PRO A 372 -7.46 25.92 -4.31
N GLY A 373 -7.02 25.83 -5.57
CA GLY A 373 -6.14 26.81 -6.20
C GLY A 373 -4.69 26.86 -5.70
N ALA A 374 -4.29 26.05 -4.71
CA ALA A 374 -2.93 26.10 -4.16
C ALA A 374 -1.84 25.72 -5.18
N TRP A 375 -2.13 24.80 -6.10
CA TRP A 375 -1.20 24.41 -7.18
C TRP A 375 -0.99 25.44 -8.29
N ARG A 376 -1.88 26.43 -8.42
CA ARG A 376 -1.81 27.45 -9.48
C ARG A 376 -0.96 28.67 -9.08
N ARG A 377 -0.55 28.73 -7.81
CA ARG A 377 0.30 29.78 -7.24
C ARG A 377 1.73 29.26 -7.17
#